data_AF-A0A959PRT2-F1
#
_entry.id   AF-A0A959PRT2-F1
#
_cell.length_a   1.000
_cell.length_b   1.000
_cell.length_c   1.000
_cell.angle_alpha   90.00
_cell.angle_beta   90.00
_cell.angle_gamma   90.00
#
_symmetry.space_group_name_H-M   'P 1'
#
loop_
_entity.id
_entity.type
_entity.pdbx_description
1 polymer ?
#
loop_
_entity_poly.entity_id
_entity_poly.type
_entity_poly.pdbx_seq_one_letter_code
_entity_poly.pdbx_strand_id
1 'polypeptide(L)'
;KNASLRHMTGDFILNGKKILTNLDVDIAGPFQEKNLVTALFSLHILSQYVPLDFQKIKSFYTNVKQMTSYFGRWEILGESPMILADSAHNLAGISHVLSVISGLRYSKLRIVIGLVNDKDASGVLGLLPKDAQYYFAKANIPRGKEANALREEALQFRLYGKAYSSVRKALAAAKVSANKDDVILILGSIFVVAEVL
;
A
#
# COMPACT_ATOMS: atom_id res chain seq x y z
N LYS A 1 -0.46 7.31 -19.93
CA LYS A 1 -1.49 7.87 -19.01
C LYS A 1 -0.97 7.68 -17.59
N ASN A 2 -0.76 8.74 -16.82
CA ASN A 2 -0.46 8.59 -15.39
C ASN A 2 -1.73 8.04 -14.74
N ALA A 3 -1.69 6.79 -14.27
CA ALA A 3 -2.79 6.23 -13.49
C ALA A 3 -2.99 7.09 -12.24
N SER A 4 -4.25 7.39 -11.90
CA SER A 4 -4.54 8.10 -10.66
C SER A 4 -4.10 7.23 -9.47
N LEU A 5 -3.43 7.85 -8.50
CA LEU A 5 -2.98 7.17 -7.28
C LEU A 5 -4.10 7.02 -6.25
N ARG A 6 -5.24 7.67 -6.46
CA ARG A 6 -6.38 7.71 -5.53
C ARG A 6 -7.63 7.03 -6.06
N HIS A 7 -7.82 7.06 -7.37
CA HIS A 7 -9.05 6.57 -8.01
C HIS A 7 -8.74 5.64 -9.18
N MET A 8 -9.62 4.68 -9.41
CA MET A 8 -9.66 3.91 -10.64
C MET A 8 -10.95 4.21 -11.38
N THR A 9 -10.85 4.36 -12.70
CA THR A 9 -12.02 4.51 -13.56
C THR A 9 -12.03 3.46 -14.65
N GLY A 10 -13.21 2.98 -15.02
CA GLY A 10 -13.33 1.96 -16.07
C GLY A 10 -14.74 1.49 -16.32
N ASP A 11 -14.87 0.57 -17.28
CA ASP A 11 -16.12 -0.14 -17.56
C ASP A 11 -16.00 -1.58 -17.04
N PHE A 12 -17.08 -2.11 -16.49
CA PHE A 12 -17.20 -3.54 -16.19
C PHE A 12 -17.86 -4.25 -17.36
N ILE A 13 -17.10 -5.09 -18.05
CA ILE A 13 -17.52 -5.78 -19.27
C ILE A 13 -17.57 -7.28 -19.00
N LEU A 14 -18.72 -7.91 -19.25
CA LEU A 14 -18.90 -9.36 -19.19
C LEU A 14 -19.39 -9.88 -20.54
N ASN A 15 -18.68 -10.85 -21.12
CA ASN A 15 -19.01 -11.48 -22.40
C ASN A 15 -19.29 -10.43 -23.51
N GLY A 16 -18.48 -9.39 -23.58
CA GLY A 16 -18.61 -8.29 -24.54
C GLY A 16 -19.70 -7.26 -24.23
N LYS A 17 -20.49 -7.44 -23.16
CA LYS A 17 -21.53 -6.49 -22.74
C LYS A 17 -21.05 -5.61 -21.59
N LYS A 18 -21.27 -4.30 -21.72
CA LYS A 18 -21.01 -3.33 -20.65
C LYS A 18 -22.11 -3.45 -19.59
N ILE A 19 -21.76 -4.00 -18.43
CA ILE A 19 -22.68 -4.16 -17.29
C ILE A 19 -22.70 -2.88 -16.45
N LEU A 20 -21.53 -2.30 -16.20
CA LEU A 20 -21.38 -0.97 -15.62
C LEU A 20 -20.48 -0.13 -16.52
N THR A 21 -20.88 1.11 -16.77
CA THR A 21 -20.08 2.06 -17.55
C THR A 21 -19.66 3.22 -16.68
N ASN A 22 -18.48 3.81 -16.94
CA ASN A 22 -17.96 4.94 -16.17
C ASN A 22 -18.01 4.66 -14.66
N LEU A 23 -17.56 3.48 -14.26
CA LEU A 23 -17.36 3.15 -12.86
C LEU A 23 -16.20 4.00 -12.35
N ASP A 24 -16.42 4.69 -11.25
CA ASP A 24 -15.41 5.45 -10.53
C ASP A 24 -15.27 4.83 -9.14
N VAL A 25 -14.04 4.59 -8.72
CA VAL A 25 -13.71 3.86 -7.51
C VAL A 25 -12.70 4.65 -6.70
N ASP A 26 -13.03 4.97 -5.44
CA ASP A 26 -12.20 5.75 -4.50
C ASP A 26 -11.03 4.96 -3.86
N ILE A 27 -10.71 3.81 -4.46
CA ILE A 27 -9.52 3.03 -4.14
C ILE A 27 -8.70 2.83 -5.41
N ALA A 28 -7.38 2.88 -5.25
CA ALA A 28 -6.41 2.63 -6.30
C ALA A 28 -5.22 1.88 -5.73
N GLY A 29 -4.23 1.65 -6.59
CA GLY A 29 -2.98 1.01 -6.20
C GLY A 29 -2.88 -0.45 -6.62
N PRO A 30 -1.83 -1.13 -6.13
CA PRO A 30 -1.52 -2.47 -6.56
C PRO A 30 -2.68 -3.43 -6.29
N PHE A 31 -2.92 -4.33 -7.25
CA PHE A 31 -4.00 -5.33 -7.21
C PHE A 31 -5.44 -4.81 -7.26
N GLN A 32 -5.72 -3.52 -7.07
CA GLN A 32 -7.11 -3.07 -6.92
C GLN A 32 -7.96 -3.32 -8.16
N GLU A 33 -7.38 -3.22 -9.36
CA GLU A 33 -8.08 -3.61 -10.60
C GLU A 33 -8.52 -5.08 -10.55
N LYS A 34 -7.62 -5.99 -10.16
CA LYS A 34 -7.93 -7.42 -10.04
C LYS A 34 -8.98 -7.69 -8.97
N ASN A 35 -8.82 -7.06 -7.80
CA ASN A 35 -9.78 -7.18 -6.69
C ASN A 35 -11.17 -6.68 -7.11
N LEU A 36 -11.22 -5.56 -7.83
CA LEU A 36 -12.46 -4.97 -8.33
C LEU A 36 -13.15 -5.90 -9.33
N VAL A 37 -12.39 -6.48 -10.28
CA VAL A 37 -12.92 -7.48 -11.23
C VAL A 37 -13.49 -8.67 -10.47
N THR A 38 -12.77 -9.22 -9.48
CA THR A 38 -13.25 -10.34 -8.66
C THR A 38 -14.52 -9.97 -7.89
N ALA A 39 -14.59 -8.78 -7.28
CA ALA A 39 -15.76 -8.32 -6.53
C ALA A 39 -16.98 -8.15 -7.44
N LEU A 40 -16.82 -7.46 -8.58
CA LEU A 40 -17.90 -7.23 -9.54
C LEU A 40 -18.39 -8.53 -10.18
N PHE A 41 -17.49 -9.47 -10.48
CA PHE A 41 -17.87 -10.78 -10.99
C PHE A 41 -18.60 -11.60 -9.94
N SER A 42 -18.16 -11.55 -8.68
CA SER A 42 -18.88 -12.19 -7.55
C SER A 42 -20.29 -11.63 -7.40
N LEU A 43 -20.47 -10.30 -7.50
CA LEU A 43 -21.79 -9.67 -7.51
C LEU A 43 -22.63 -10.10 -8.71
N HIS A 44 -22.04 -10.25 -9.88
CA HIS A 44 -22.74 -10.79 -11.05
C HIS A 44 -23.25 -12.22 -10.83
N ILE A 45 -22.43 -13.12 -10.30
CA ILE A 45 -22.87 -14.48 -9.96
C ILE A 45 -23.98 -14.43 -8.91
N LEU A 46 -23.82 -13.64 -7.85
CA LEU A 46 -24.82 -13.48 -6.80
C LEU A 46 -26.16 -12.93 -7.35
N SER A 47 -26.13 -12.07 -8.36
CA SER A 47 -27.34 -11.52 -8.98
C SER A 47 -28.24 -12.57 -9.66
N GLN A 48 -27.72 -13.78 -9.91
CA GLN A 48 -28.50 -14.91 -10.44
C GLN A 48 -29.37 -15.56 -9.36
N TYR A 49 -29.07 -15.32 -8.08
CA TYR A 49 -29.76 -15.92 -6.93
C TYR A 49 -30.57 -14.90 -6.14
N VAL A 50 -30.13 -13.64 -6.10
CA VAL A 50 -30.82 -12.54 -5.41
C VAL A 50 -30.88 -11.30 -6.30
N PRO A 51 -32.00 -10.54 -6.31
CA PRO A 51 -32.07 -9.30 -7.08
C PRO A 51 -31.03 -8.28 -6.60
N LEU A 52 -30.16 -7.81 -7.49
CA LEU A 52 -29.18 -6.77 -7.20
C LEU A 52 -29.40 -5.54 -8.10
N ASP A 53 -29.35 -4.36 -7.49
CA ASP A 53 -29.40 -3.08 -8.20
C ASP A 53 -27.98 -2.62 -8.52
N PHE A 54 -27.55 -2.86 -9.76
CA PHE A 54 -26.21 -2.50 -10.24
C PHE A 54 -25.96 -0.99 -10.27
N GLN A 55 -27.00 -0.15 -10.36
CA GLN A 55 -26.82 1.30 -10.28
C GLN A 55 -26.52 1.75 -8.85
N LYS A 56 -27.22 1.17 -7.85
CA LYS A 56 -26.87 1.39 -6.44
C LYS A 56 -25.47 0.87 -6.12
N ILE A 57 -25.12 -0.32 -6.59
CA ILE A 57 -23.77 -0.88 -6.45
C ILE A 57 -22.73 0.07 -7.05
N LYS A 58 -22.97 0.61 -8.24
CA LYS A 58 -22.09 1.59 -8.86
C LYS A 58 -21.87 2.82 -7.97
N SER A 59 -22.93 3.36 -7.37
CA SER A 59 -22.81 4.51 -6.44
C SER A 59 -22.06 4.19 -5.15
N PHE A 60 -22.06 2.93 -4.71
CA PHE A 60 -21.27 2.51 -3.54
C PHE A 60 -19.77 2.58 -3.83
N TYR A 61 -19.36 2.26 -5.08
CA TYR A 61 -17.95 2.21 -5.44
C TYR A 61 -17.24 3.57 -5.40
N THR A 62 -17.97 4.69 -5.49
CA THR A 62 -17.37 6.03 -5.33
C THR A 62 -16.99 6.36 -3.89
N ASN A 63 -17.31 5.49 -2.92
CA ASN A 63 -17.03 5.71 -1.50
C ASN A 63 -16.70 4.38 -0.75
N VAL A 64 -16.09 3.40 -1.43
CA VAL A 64 -15.75 2.08 -0.84
C VAL A 64 -14.94 2.26 0.42
N LYS A 65 -13.94 3.14 0.41
CA LYS A 65 -12.99 3.27 1.52
C LYS A 65 -13.72 3.63 2.81
N GLN A 66 -14.57 4.66 2.80
CA GLN A 66 -15.35 5.06 3.98
C GLN A 66 -16.38 4.01 4.36
N MET A 67 -17.10 3.47 3.38
CA MET A 67 -18.19 2.53 3.63
C MET A 67 -17.73 1.18 4.19
N THR A 68 -16.48 0.79 3.93
CA THR A 68 -15.92 -0.51 4.33
C THR A 68 -14.75 -0.41 5.31
N SER A 69 -14.36 0.79 5.71
CA SER A 69 -13.15 1.05 6.50
C SER A 69 -11.88 0.45 5.87
N TYR A 70 -11.79 0.47 4.54
CA TYR A 70 -10.68 -0.12 3.79
C TYR A 70 -9.46 0.82 3.76
N PHE A 71 -8.81 0.95 4.91
CA PHE A 71 -7.63 1.80 5.10
C PHE A 71 -6.33 1.00 5.08
N GLY A 72 -5.23 1.67 4.75
CA GLY A 72 -3.88 1.11 4.87
C GLY A 72 -3.47 0.14 3.76
N ARG A 73 -4.15 0.21 2.61
CA ARG A 73 -3.76 -0.45 1.35
C ARG A 73 -3.66 0.64 0.30
N TRP A 74 -2.44 0.94 -0.12
CA TRP A 74 -2.10 2.06 -0.99
C TRP A 74 -2.73 3.40 -0.56
N GLU A 75 -2.44 3.82 0.67
CA GLU A 75 -2.99 5.04 1.27
C GLU A 75 -2.06 6.24 1.05
N ILE A 76 -2.59 7.35 0.54
CA ILE A 76 -1.82 8.60 0.41
C ILE A 76 -2.06 9.48 1.64
N LEU A 77 -1.02 9.66 2.45
CA LEU A 77 -1.03 10.46 3.69
C LEU A 77 -0.50 11.89 3.52
N GLY A 78 0.13 12.18 2.38
CA GLY A 78 0.70 13.49 2.07
C GLY A 78 1.17 13.58 0.63
N GLU A 79 1.31 14.81 0.11
CA GLU A 79 1.56 15.07 -1.32
C GLU A 79 2.89 15.80 -1.61
N SER A 80 3.53 16.44 -0.63
CA SER A 80 4.82 17.12 -0.82
C SER A 80 5.65 17.13 0.48
N PRO A 81 6.50 16.12 0.74
CA PRO A 81 6.74 14.93 -0.08
C PRO A 81 5.50 14.04 -0.21
N MET A 82 5.47 13.22 -1.26
CA MET A 82 4.45 12.17 -1.35
C MET A 82 4.68 11.15 -0.23
N ILE A 83 3.64 10.85 0.55
CA ILE A 83 3.68 9.87 1.64
C ILE A 83 2.66 8.79 1.35
N LEU A 84 3.14 7.56 1.15
CA LEU A 84 2.33 6.39 0.83
C LEU A 84 2.46 5.36 1.94
N ALA A 85 1.35 4.76 2.35
CA ALA A 85 1.33 3.65 3.31
C ALA A 85 0.63 2.42 2.73
N ASP A 86 1.29 1.27 2.81
CA ASP A 86 0.73 -0.01 2.36
C ASP A 86 1.06 -1.14 3.34
N SER A 87 0.03 -1.91 3.72
CA SER A 87 0.13 -3.02 4.66
C SER A 87 0.78 -4.28 4.07
N ALA A 88 1.28 -4.23 2.82
CA ALA A 88 2.09 -5.26 2.20
C ALA A 88 3.23 -5.69 3.13
N HIS A 89 3.28 -6.99 3.38
CA HIS A 89 4.19 -7.61 4.34
C HIS A 89 4.66 -9.01 3.86
N ASN A 90 4.43 -9.31 2.58
CA ASN A 90 4.85 -10.54 1.92
C ASN A 90 5.49 -10.19 0.57
N LEU A 91 6.19 -11.15 -0.04
CA LEU A 91 6.95 -10.91 -1.26
C LEU A 91 6.06 -10.37 -2.39
N ALA A 92 4.95 -11.04 -2.69
CA ALA A 92 4.05 -10.62 -3.78
C ALA A 92 3.51 -9.19 -3.56
N GLY A 93 3.02 -8.88 -2.37
CA GLY A 93 2.51 -7.56 -2.01
C GLY A 93 3.57 -6.47 -2.17
N ILE A 94 4.75 -6.70 -1.62
CA ILE A 94 5.85 -5.72 -1.64
C ILE A 94 6.39 -5.55 -3.06
N SER A 95 6.59 -6.63 -3.83
CA SER A 95 7.03 -6.56 -5.23
C SER A 95 6.08 -5.71 -6.08
N HIS A 96 4.77 -5.86 -5.86
CA HIS A 96 3.76 -5.09 -6.57
C HIS A 96 3.72 -3.61 -6.15
N VAL A 97 3.84 -3.31 -4.85
CA VAL A 97 4.01 -1.92 -4.36
C VAL A 97 5.24 -1.30 -5.02
N LEU A 98 6.38 -1.98 -4.97
CA LEU A 98 7.64 -1.48 -5.54
C LEU A 98 7.58 -1.29 -7.06
N SER A 99 6.83 -2.11 -7.79
CA SER A 99 6.68 -1.92 -9.24
C SER A 99 5.88 -0.68 -9.61
N VAL A 100 4.90 -0.30 -8.77
CA VAL A 100 4.19 0.98 -8.96
C VAL A 100 5.10 2.13 -8.57
N ILE A 101 5.85 2.02 -7.46
CA ILE A 101 6.79 3.05 -7.01
C ILE A 101 7.86 3.31 -8.07
N SER A 102 8.46 2.29 -8.67
CA SER A 102 9.51 2.47 -9.69
C SER A 102 9.03 3.19 -10.96
N GLY A 103 7.71 3.22 -11.20
CA GLY A 103 7.10 4.01 -12.28
C GLY A 103 6.83 5.48 -11.91
N LEU A 104 6.98 5.87 -10.65
CA LEU A 104 6.79 7.25 -10.20
C LEU A 104 8.05 8.08 -10.45
N ARG A 105 7.85 9.36 -10.76
CA ARG A 105 8.94 10.34 -10.79
C ARG A 105 9.16 10.90 -9.39
N TYR A 106 10.33 10.65 -8.82
CA TYR A 106 10.76 11.20 -7.53
C TYR A 106 12.28 11.41 -7.50
N SER A 107 12.73 12.26 -6.58
CA SER A 107 14.16 12.55 -6.37
C SER A 107 14.83 11.49 -5.50
N LYS A 108 14.21 11.11 -4.38
CA LYS A 108 14.70 10.05 -3.50
C LYS A 108 13.57 9.23 -2.90
N LEU A 109 13.77 7.92 -2.84
CA LEU A 109 12.88 7.01 -2.12
C LEU A 109 13.34 6.86 -0.66
N ARG A 110 12.40 7.02 0.26
CA ARG A 110 12.59 6.88 1.71
C ARG A 110 11.62 5.82 2.20
N ILE A 111 12.12 4.77 2.83
CA ILE A 111 11.31 3.64 3.28
C ILE A 111 11.26 3.61 4.80
N VAL A 112 10.07 3.81 5.36
CA VAL A 112 9.74 3.48 6.74
C VAL A 112 9.27 2.03 6.77
N ILE A 113 9.99 1.16 7.46
CA ILE A 113 9.67 -0.27 7.47
C ILE A 113 9.71 -0.84 8.88
N GLY A 114 8.71 -1.66 9.18
CA GLY A 114 8.70 -2.53 10.35
C GLY A 114 8.10 -3.88 9.99
N LEU A 115 8.59 -4.94 10.63
CA LEU A 115 8.11 -6.31 10.42
C LEU A 115 7.66 -6.92 11.76
N VAL A 116 6.99 -8.06 11.68
CA VAL A 116 6.67 -8.89 12.85
C VAL A 116 7.61 -10.10 12.92
N ASN A 117 7.83 -10.65 14.12
CA ASN A 117 8.76 -11.76 14.34
C ASN A 117 8.34 -13.08 13.66
N ASP A 118 7.06 -13.20 13.29
CA ASP A 118 6.45 -14.45 12.79
C ASP A 118 6.92 -14.83 11.37
N LYS A 119 7.79 -14.03 10.72
CA LYS A 119 8.22 -14.22 9.32
C LYS A 119 9.72 -14.03 9.15
N ASP A 120 10.33 -14.88 8.33
CA ASP A 120 11.68 -14.63 7.82
C ASP A 120 11.68 -13.33 7.00
N ALA A 121 12.42 -12.33 7.51
CA ALA A 121 12.53 -11.02 6.89
C ALA A 121 13.36 -11.06 5.60
N SER A 122 14.19 -12.09 5.40
CA SER A 122 15.17 -12.18 4.31
C SER A 122 14.53 -12.02 2.93
N GLY A 123 13.39 -12.67 2.70
CA GLY A 123 12.67 -12.56 1.42
C GLY A 123 12.14 -11.16 1.16
N VAL A 124 11.67 -10.46 2.20
CA VAL A 124 11.23 -9.06 2.08
C VAL A 124 12.42 -8.14 1.88
N LEU A 125 13.44 -8.23 2.74
CA LEU A 125 14.62 -7.38 2.69
C LEU A 125 15.38 -7.52 1.37
N GLY A 126 15.48 -8.73 0.83
CA GLY A 126 16.11 -9.00 -0.46
C GLY A 126 15.42 -8.36 -1.67
N LEU A 127 14.15 -7.98 -1.56
CA LEU A 127 13.40 -7.29 -2.61
C LEU A 127 13.56 -5.77 -2.58
N LEU A 128 13.97 -5.20 -1.45
CA LEU A 128 13.94 -3.75 -1.25
C LEU A 128 15.07 -3.04 -2.03
N PRO A 129 14.83 -1.83 -2.54
CA PRO A 129 15.78 -1.09 -3.37
C PRO A 129 17.00 -0.59 -2.56
N LYS A 130 18.21 -0.90 -3.01
CA LYS A 130 19.46 -0.58 -2.27
C LYS A 130 19.78 0.92 -2.22
N ASP A 131 19.25 1.69 -3.16
CA ASP A 131 19.43 3.14 -3.29
C ASP A 131 18.44 3.97 -2.47
N ALA A 132 17.52 3.32 -1.75
CA ALA A 132 16.60 4.00 -0.83
C ALA A 132 17.25 4.32 0.53
N GLN A 133 16.72 5.34 1.21
CA GLN A 133 17.05 5.64 2.61
C GLN A 133 16.07 4.92 3.55
N TYR A 134 16.60 4.12 4.48
CA TYR A 134 15.75 3.33 5.38
C TYR A 134 15.57 3.96 6.77
N TYR A 135 14.38 3.74 7.31
CA TYR A 135 13.94 4.13 8.64
C TYR A 135 13.27 2.91 9.29
N PHE A 136 14.04 2.12 10.02
CA PHE A 136 13.57 0.88 10.63
C PHE A 136 12.81 1.19 11.92
N ALA A 137 11.63 0.59 12.09
CA ALA A 137 10.79 0.81 13.25
C ALA A 137 10.22 -0.51 13.78
N LYS A 138 9.99 -0.55 15.09
CA LYS A 138 9.20 -1.59 15.73
C LYS A 138 7.74 -1.13 15.79
N ALA A 139 6.84 -1.99 15.31
CA ALA A 139 5.41 -1.79 15.54
C ALA A 139 5.07 -2.00 17.03
N ASN A 140 4.18 -1.20 17.60
CA ASN A 140 3.79 -1.19 19.01
C ASN A 140 2.84 -2.35 19.35
N ILE A 141 3.34 -3.57 19.13
CA ILE A 141 2.69 -4.83 19.46
C ILE A 141 3.73 -5.81 20.03
N PRO A 142 3.34 -6.79 20.86
CA PRO A 142 4.28 -7.74 21.45
C PRO A 142 5.14 -8.50 20.43
N ARG A 143 4.55 -8.82 19.27
CA ARG A 143 5.21 -9.56 18.18
C ARG A 143 5.99 -8.68 17.19
N GLY A 144 6.09 -7.37 17.43
CA GLY A 144 6.81 -6.44 16.58
C GLY A 144 8.30 -6.72 16.64
N LYS A 145 8.97 -6.78 15.49
CA LYS A 145 10.41 -6.99 15.43
C LYS A 145 11.16 -5.76 15.95
N GLU A 146 12.18 -5.99 16.77
CA GLU A 146 13.01 -4.91 17.30
C GLU A 146 13.68 -4.12 16.16
N ALA A 147 13.58 -2.80 16.21
CA ALA A 147 14.05 -1.93 15.13
C ALA A 147 15.56 -2.08 14.87
N ASN A 148 16.35 -2.26 15.93
CA ASN A 148 17.79 -2.50 15.81
C ASN A 148 18.08 -3.87 15.20
N ALA A 149 17.37 -4.92 15.62
CA ALA A 149 17.53 -6.26 15.03
C ALA A 149 17.18 -6.27 13.53
N LEU A 150 16.07 -5.62 13.16
CA LEU A 150 15.67 -5.47 11.77
C LEU A 150 16.73 -4.69 10.96
N ARG A 151 17.31 -3.64 11.54
CA ARG A 151 18.40 -2.88 10.91
C ARG A 151 19.63 -3.75 10.66
N GLU A 152 20.05 -4.55 11.63
CA GLU A 152 21.21 -5.46 11.47
C GLU A 152 20.99 -6.48 10.36
N GLU A 153 19.80 -7.08 10.29
CA GLU A 153 19.47 -7.99 9.20
C GLU A 153 19.48 -7.28 7.85
N ALA A 154 18.92 -6.07 7.78
CA ALA A 154 18.86 -5.27 6.57
C ALA A 154 20.25 -4.87 6.05
N LEU A 155 21.25 -4.72 6.92
CA LEU A 155 22.63 -4.47 6.51
C LEU A 155 23.22 -5.61 5.65
N GLN A 156 22.82 -6.86 5.90
CA GLN A 156 23.24 -8.01 5.10
C GLN A 156 22.78 -7.89 3.64
N PHE A 157 21.68 -7.16 3.41
CA PHE A 157 21.12 -6.87 2.08
C PHE A 157 21.59 -5.53 1.49
N ARG A 158 22.52 -4.84 2.16
CA ARG A 158 23.01 -3.50 1.80
C ARG A 158 21.93 -2.42 1.87
N LEU A 159 21.02 -2.55 2.82
CA LEU A 159 19.98 -1.56 3.10
C LEU A 159 20.42 -0.71 4.29
N TYR A 160 20.65 0.57 4.05
CA TYR A 160 21.26 1.46 5.04
C TYR A 160 20.25 2.44 5.64
N GLY A 161 20.27 2.55 6.97
CA GLY A 161 19.29 3.34 7.69
C GLY A 161 19.51 3.39 9.20
N LYS A 162 18.62 4.09 9.88
CA LYS A 162 18.59 4.20 11.35
C LYS A 162 17.39 3.44 11.91
N ALA A 163 17.54 2.95 13.13
CA ALA A 163 16.46 2.36 13.90
C ALA A 163 15.77 3.41 14.78
N TYR A 164 14.46 3.27 14.93
CA TYR A 164 13.61 4.19 15.69
C TYR A 164 12.70 3.40 16.63
N SER A 165 12.36 4.00 17.77
CA SER A 165 11.57 3.34 18.81
C SER A 165 10.08 3.18 18.48
N SER A 166 9.59 3.79 17.40
CA SER A 166 8.20 3.65 16.92
C SER A 166 8.09 4.03 15.45
N VAL A 167 7.02 3.61 14.79
CA VAL A 167 6.76 3.95 13.38
C VAL A 167 6.55 5.45 13.22
N ARG A 168 5.85 6.08 14.17
CA ARG A 168 5.67 7.54 14.18
C ARG A 168 6.98 8.31 14.21
N LYS A 169 7.96 7.87 15.02
CA LYS A 169 9.28 8.51 15.08
C LYS A 169 10.09 8.29 13.80
N ALA A 170 10.04 7.10 13.22
CA ALA A 170 10.66 6.82 11.93
C ALA A 170 10.06 7.71 10.83
N LEU A 171 8.73 7.82 10.76
CA LEU A 171 8.04 8.69 9.82
C LEU A 171 8.37 10.16 10.03
N ALA A 172 8.41 10.64 11.29
CA ALA A 172 8.81 12.01 11.60
C ALA A 172 10.24 12.31 11.11
N ALA A 173 11.18 11.40 11.35
CA ALA A 173 12.55 11.54 10.86
C ALA A 173 12.64 11.50 9.33
N ALA A 174 11.83 10.67 8.67
CA ALA A 174 11.73 10.61 7.23
C ALA A 174 11.21 11.95 6.65
N LYS A 175 10.14 12.50 7.24
CA LYS A 175 9.58 13.81 6.87
C LYS A 175 10.60 14.94 7.01
N VAL A 176 11.29 15.02 8.14
CA VAL A 176 12.32 16.05 8.39
C VAL A 176 13.46 15.99 7.38
N SER A 177 13.82 14.78 6.93
CA SER A 177 14.92 14.59 5.99
C SER A 177 14.52 14.76 4.52
N ALA A 178 13.22 14.79 4.22
CA ALA A 178 12.68 14.69 2.86
C ALA A 178 12.56 16.05 2.17
N ASN A 179 12.86 16.06 0.88
CA ASN A 179 12.53 17.17 -0.01
C ASN A 179 11.11 17.01 -0.56
N LYS A 180 10.52 18.09 -1.08
CA LYS A 180 9.16 18.08 -1.66
C LYS A 180 8.95 17.05 -2.79
N ASP A 181 10.03 16.73 -3.52
CA ASP A 181 10.01 15.81 -4.68
C ASP A 181 10.43 14.38 -4.29
N ASP A 182 10.63 14.11 -2.99
CA ASP A 182 10.89 12.75 -2.49
C ASP A 182 9.58 11.97 -2.29
N VAL A 183 9.70 10.64 -2.25
CA VAL A 183 8.62 9.73 -1.85
C VAL A 183 8.99 9.08 -0.53
N ILE A 184 8.08 9.13 0.43
CA ILE A 184 8.13 8.36 1.67
C ILE A 184 7.15 7.20 1.55
N LEU A 185 7.66 5.98 1.58
CA LEU A 185 6.88 4.76 1.56
C LEU A 185 6.91 4.08 2.94
N ILE A 186 5.74 3.80 3.51
CA ILE A 186 5.57 3.08 4.77
C ILE A 186 5.06 1.67 4.45
N LEU A 187 5.80 0.63 4.87
CA LEU A 187 5.47 -0.76 4.54
C LEU A 187 5.87 -1.78 5.61
N GLY A 188 5.49 -3.03 5.40
CA GLY A 188 6.04 -4.19 6.12
C GLY A 188 5.07 -4.85 7.09
N SER A 189 3.97 -4.19 7.47
CA SER A 189 2.90 -4.79 8.25
C SER A 189 1.67 -3.91 8.30
N ILE A 190 0.48 -4.51 8.46
CA ILE A 190 -0.73 -3.78 8.80
C ILE A 190 -0.59 -3.00 10.11
N PHE A 191 0.14 -3.55 11.09
CA PHE A 191 0.37 -2.89 12.38
C PHE A 191 1.30 -1.67 12.27
N VAL A 192 2.21 -1.68 11.28
CA VAL A 192 3.06 -0.52 11.00
C VAL A 192 2.23 0.61 10.44
N VAL A 193 1.40 0.29 9.44
CA VAL A 193 0.52 1.28 8.80
C VAL A 193 -0.50 1.83 9.79
N ALA A 194 -1.09 0.98 10.63
CA ALA A 194 -2.08 1.40 11.64
C ALA A 194 -1.55 2.43 12.65
N GLU A 195 -0.23 2.53 12.89
CA GLU A 195 0.32 3.55 13.78
C GLU A 195 0.32 4.97 13.20
N VAL A 196 0.26 5.08 11.88
CA VAL A 196 0.42 6.34 11.14
C VAL A 196 -0.84 6.74 10.34
N LEU A 197 -1.88 5.91 10.41
CA LEU A 197 -3.27 6.25 10.08
C LEU A 197 -3.95 6.81 11.33
#